data_AF-A0A2G8N1I6-F1
#
_entry.id   AF-A0A2G8N1I6-F1
#
_cell.length_a   1.000
_cell.length_b   1.000
_cell.length_c   1.000
_cell.angle_alpha   90.00
_cell.angle_beta   90.00
_cell.angle_gamma   90.00
#
_symmetry.space_group_name_H-M   'P 1'
#
loop_
_entity.id
_entity.type
_entity.pdbx_description
1 polymer ?
#
loop_
_entity_poly.entity_id
_entity_poly.type
_entity_poly.pdbx_seq_one_letter_code
_entity_poly.pdbx_strand_id
1 'polypeptide(L)' 'MLKIVPDPPHDIHSLEDTLIQVTDYALCATTVVHQALLLQPKSPASILMMASMHELEALRALLESALIQLQMPTGPRTLH' A
#
# COMPACT_ATOMS: atom_id res chain seq x y z
N MET A 1 8.72 -39.31 -14.89
CA MET A 1 9.61 -38.40 -14.11
C MET A 1 9.20 -36.98 -14.43
N LEU A 2 8.56 -36.28 -13.49
CA LEU A 2 8.23 -34.87 -13.64
C LEU A 2 9.51 -34.08 -13.38
N LYS A 3 10.09 -33.46 -14.41
CA LYS A 3 11.14 -32.46 -14.20
C LYS A 3 10.50 -31.35 -13.38
N ILE A 4 10.98 -31.15 -12.16
CA ILE A 4 10.68 -29.95 -11.38
C ILE A 4 11.29 -28.80 -12.18
N VAL A 5 10.45 -28.14 -12.97
CA VAL A 5 10.83 -26.90 -13.63
C VAL A 5 10.80 -25.86 -12.51
N PRO A 6 11.94 -25.23 -12.17
CA PRO A 6 11.92 -24.14 -11.20
C PRO A 6 10.98 -23.07 -11.75
N ASP A 7 10.10 -22.56 -10.89
CA ASP A 7 9.20 -21.47 -11.27
C ASP A 7 10.01 -20.36 -11.95
N PRO A 8 9.50 -19.78 -13.05
CA PRO A 8 10.19 -18.69 -13.71
C PRO A 8 10.46 -17.59 -12.67
N PRO A 9 11.58 -16.87 -12.77
CA PRO A 9 11.85 -15.76 -11.86
C PRO A 9 10.63 -14.85 -11.87
N HIS A 10 10.03 -14.65 -10.70
CA HIS A 10 8.88 -13.77 -10.55
C HIS A 10 9.31 -12.43 -11.11
N ASP A 11 8.63 -12.02 -12.18
CA ASP A 11 9.02 -10.85 -12.95
C ASP A 11 9.11 -9.66 -12.00
N ILE A 12 10.18 -8.89 -12.16
CA ILE A 12 10.58 -7.86 -11.21
C ILE A 12 9.51 -6.76 -11.29
N HIS A 13 8.64 -6.72 -10.28
CA HIS A 13 7.54 -5.78 -10.00
C HIS A 13 6.19 -6.09 -10.65
N SER A 14 5.41 -6.98 -10.03
CA SER A 14 3.95 -6.99 -10.24
C SER A 14 3.37 -5.64 -9.79
N LEU A 15 2.26 -5.22 -10.42
CA LEU A 15 1.47 -4.08 -9.93
C LEU A 15 1.04 -4.30 -8.46
N GLU A 16 0.76 -5.56 -8.08
CA GLU A 16 0.45 -5.94 -6.71
C GLU A 16 1.63 -5.66 -5.77
N ASP A 17 2.85 -6.10 -6.11
CA ASP A 17 4.06 -5.82 -5.32
C ASP A 17 4.33 -4.31 -5.19
N THR A 18 4.07 -3.57 -6.27
CA THR A 18 4.19 -2.10 -6.28
C THR A 18 3.19 -1.46 -5.33
N LEU A 19 1.93 -1.91 -5.32
CA LEU A 19 0.91 -1.38 -4.41
C LEU A 19 1.17 -1.76 -2.95
N ILE A 20 1.69 -2.96 -2.69
CA ILE A 20 2.17 -3.36 -1.37
C ILE A 20 3.28 -2.40 -0.91
N GLN A 21 4.28 -2.17 -1.77
CA GLN A 21 5.38 -1.27 -1.45
C GLN A 21 4.92 0.18 -1.22
N VAL A 22 4.00 0.70 -2.04
CA VAL A 22 3.44 2.05 -1.85
C VAL A 22 2.65 2.14 -0.55
N THR A 23 1.97 1.06 -0.14
CA THR A 23 1.27 0.99 1.16
C THR A 23 2.23 1.09 2.33
N ASP A 24 3.39 0.43 2.26
CA ASP A 24 4.45 0.53 3.28
C ASP A 24 5.03 1.94 3.36
N TYR A 25 5.25 2.60 2.21
CA TYR A 25 5.69 3.99 2.18
C TYR A 25 4.65 4.95 2.76
N ALA A 26 3.36 4.74 2.47
CA ALA A 26 2.27 5.53 3.04
C ALA A 26 2.22 5.38 4.56
N LEU A 27 2.38 4.14 5.08
CA LEU A 27 2.45 3.89 6.52
C LEU A 27 3.65 4.61 7.16
N CYS A 28 4.82 4.51 6.56
CA CYS A 28 6.02 5.21 7.02
C CYS A 28 5.80 6.73 7.07
N ALA A 29 5.22 7.32 6.02
CA ALA A 29 4.89 8.74 5.98
C ALA A 29 3.92 9.13 7.10
N THR A 30 2.87 8.32 7.36
CA THR A 30 1.93 8.55 8.47
C THR A 30 2.66 8.55 9.81
N THR A 31 3.56 7.59 10.05
CA THR A 31 4.35 7.53 11.28
C THR A 31 5.24 8.77 11.46
N VAL A 32 5.89 9.23 10.39
CA VAL A 32 6.72 10.44 10.43
C VAL A 32 5.89 11.67 10.77
N VAL A 33 4.74 11.85 10.11
CA VAL A 33 3.83 12.98 10.37
C VAL A 33 3.29 12.92 11.81
N HIS A 34 2.88 11.74 12.26
CA HIS A 34 2.40 11.54 13.63
C HIS A 34 3.48 11.89 14.65
N GLN A 35 4.71 11.42 14.46
CA GLN A 35 5.83 11.73 15.35
C GLN A 35 6.14 13.23 15.35
N ALA A 36 6.09 13.89 14.20
CA ALA A 36 6.34 15.32 14.10
C ALA A 36 5.26 16.15 14.83
N LEU A 37 3.99 15.71 14.77
CA LEU A 37 2.91 16.29 15.57
C LEU A 37 3.15 16.16 17.08
N LEU A 38 3.65 15.00 17.54
CA LEU A 38 3.98 14.78 18.95
C LEU A 38 5.15 15.67 19.42
N LEU A 39 6.14 15.91 18.55
CA LEU A 39 7.30 16.74 18.87
C LEU A 39 6.96 18.23 18.95
N GLN A 40 6.08 18.73 18.08
CA GLN A 40 5.69 20.14 18.07
C GLN A 40 4.17 20.32 17.86
N PRO A 41 3.34 20.04 18.89
CA PRO A 41 1.88 20.02 18.73
C PRO A 41 1.21 21.40 18.63
N LYS A 42 1.92 22.48 18.95
CA LYS A 42 1.39 23.86 18.94
C LYS A 42 2.01 24.76 17.86
N SER A 43 2.71 24.17 16.89
CA SER A 43 3.31 24.93 15.79
C SER A 43 2.24 25.28 14.73
N PRO A 44 2.38 26.38 13.99
CA PRO A 44 1.54 26.62 12.81
C PRO A 44 1.59 25.47 11.79
N ALA A 45 2.71 24.74 11.74
CA ALA A 45 2.88 23.56 10.89
C ALA A 45 2.04 22.36 11.35
N SER A 46 1.59 22.31 12.62
CA SER A 46 0.79 21.20 13.13
C SER A 46 -0.55 21.06 12.41
N ILE A 47 -1.15 22.16 11.96
CA ILE A 47 -2.38 22.11 11.15
C ILE A 47 -2.11 21.44 9.80
N LEU A 48 -1.00 21.81 9.14
CA LEU A 48 -0.57 21.19 7.88
C LEU A 48 -0.24 19.71 8.06
N MET A 49 0.37 19.35 9.18
CA MET A 49 0.67 17.95 9.51
C MET A 49 -0.59 17.15 9.79
N MET A 50 -1.58 17.68 10.51
CA MET A 50 -2.87 16.99 10.70
C MET A 50 -3.61 16.78 9.37
N ALA A 51 -3.62 17.78 8.50
CA ALA A 51 -4.17 17.62 7.15
C ALA A 51 -3.41 16.55 6.35
N SER A 52 -2.07 16.57 6.39
CA SER A 52 -1.24 15.55 5.74
C SER A 52 -1.52 14.14 6.28
N MET A 53 -1.73 14.01 7.59
CA MET A 53 -2.08 12.73 8.22
C MET A 53 -3.42 12.21 7.68
N HIS A 54 -4.43 13.08 7.55
CA HIS A 54 -5.73 12.71 6.98
C HIS A 54 -5.62 12.27 5.50
N GLU A 55 -4.87 13.01 4.68
CA GLU A 55 -4.66 12.65 3.28
C GLU A 55 -3.92 11.31 3.13
N LEU A 56 -2.95 11.04 4.02
CA LEU A 56 -2.23 9.75 4.05
C LEU A 56 -3.13 8.59 4.47
N GLU A 57 -4.05 8.80 5.42
CA GLU A 57 -5.06 7.80 5.78
C GLU A 57 -6.00 7.48 4.62
N ALA A 58 -6.49 8.52 3.91
CA ALA A 58 -7.32 8.35 2.73
C ALA A 58 -6.58 7.62 1.61
N LEU A 59 -5.31 7.97 1.37
CA LEU A 59 -4.44 7.29 0.41
C LEU A 59 -4.31 5.80 0.74
N ARG A 60 -4.07 5.45 2.02
CA ARG A 60 -3.98 4.05 2.45
C ARG A 60 -5.28 3.27 2.17
N ALA A 61 -6.44 3.86 2.47
CA ALA A 61 -7.73 3.22 2.18
C ALA A 61 -7.93 2.95 0.67
N LEU A 62 -7.49 3.89 -0.18
CA LEU A 62 -7.54 3.71 -1.64
C LEU A 62 -6.58 2.61 -2.13
N LEU A 63 -5.37 2.54 -1.56
CA LEU A 63 -4.39 1.48 -1.88
C LEU A 63 -4.88 0.09 -1.45
N GLU A 64 -5.46 -0.02 -0.25
CA GLU A 64 -6.08 -1.26 0.24
C GLU A 64 -7.23 -1.68 -0.68
N SER A 65 -8.07 -0.74 -1.13
CA SER A 65 -9.13 -1.02 -2.10
C SER A 65 -8.57 -1.48 -3.45
N ALA A 66 -7.51 -0.85 -3.94
CA ALA A 66 -6.87 -1.22 -5.21
C ALA A 66 -6.28 -2.64 -5.14
N LEU A 67 -5.63 -3.00 -4.02
CA LEU A 67 -5.12 -4.36 -3.78
C LEU A 67 -6.25 -5.39 -3.78
N ILE A 68 -7.35 -5.11 -3.07
CA ILE A 68 -8.52 -6.00 -3.07
C ILE A 68 -9.02 -6.20 -4.51
N GLN A 69 -9.18 -5.13 -5.28
CA GLN A 69 -9.66 -5.22 -6.67
C GLN A 69 -8.75 -6.05 -7.57
N LEU A 70 -7.44 -6.02 -7.38
CA LEU A 70 -6.49 -6.85 -8.12
C LEU A 70 -6.56 -8.33 -7.72
N GLN A 71 -6.80 -8.60 -6.43
CA GLN A 71 -6.89 -9.96 -5.90
C GLN A 71 -8.25 -10.62 -6.17
N MET A 72 -9.28 -9.85 -6.55
CA MET A 72 -10.58 -10.40 -6.92
C MET A 72 -10.50 -11.16 -8.26
N PRO A 73 -10.84 -12.46 -8.29
CA PRO A 73 -10.84 -13.24 -9.53
C PRO A 73 -11.84 -12.66 -10.55
N THR A 74 -11.33 -12.04 -11.61
CA THR A 74 -12.14 -11.53 -12.72
C THR A 74 -12.37 -12.64 -13.73
N GLY A 75 -13.29 -13.57 -13.44
CA GLY A 75 -13.77 -14.52 -14.44
C GLY A 75 -14.59 -15.68 -13.90
N PRO A 76 -15.56 -16.21 -14.68
CA PRO A 76 -16.23 -17.46 -14.33
C PRO A 76 -15.16 -18.56 -14.30
N ARG A 77 -14.99 -19.19 -13.14
CA ARG A 77 -14.26 -20.45 -13.04
C ARG A 77 -14.98 -21.45 -13.94
N THR A 78 -14.53 -21.61 -15.19
CA THR A 78 -14.91 -22.75 -16.01
C THR A 78 -14.32 -23.97 -15.32
N LEU A 79 -15.15 -24.56 -14.45
CA LEU A 79 -14.97 -25.89 -13.90
C LEU A 79 -14.99 -26.84 -15.09
N HIS A 80 -13.81 -27.27 -15.52
CA HIS A 80 -13.62 -28.37 -16.46
C HIS A 80 -13.25 -29.64 -15.70
#